data_AF-A0A929IF57-F1
#
_entry.id   AF-A0A929IF57-F1
#
_cell.length_a   1.000
_cell.length_b   1.000
_cell.length_c   1.000
_cell.angle_alpha   90.00
_cell.angle_beta   90.00
_cell.angle_gamma   90.00
#
_symmetry.space_group_name_H-M   'P 1'
#
loop_
_entity.id
_entity.type
_entity.pdbx_description
1 polymer ?
#
loop_
_entity_poly.entity_id
_entity_poly.type
_entity_poly.pdbx_seq_one_letter_code
_entity_poly.pdbx_strand_id
1 'polypeptide(L)' 'REILRMRESLNNILAKCSGRDITQIQQDTDRDYYMSGQEAEEYGIIDHVIKKRETAESN' A
#
# COMPACT_ATOMS: atom_id res chain seq x y z
N ARG A 1 -1.51 -25.74 7.44
CA ARG A 1 -0.54 -25.15 6.48
C ARG A 1 -1.20 -24.17 5.47
N GLU A 2 -2.39 -23.66 5.74
CA GLU A 2 -3.11 -22.77 4.80
C GLU A 2 -2.82 -21.29 5.05
N ILE A 3 -2.63 -20.90 6.31
CA ILE A 3 -2.29 -19.53 6.73
C ILE A 3 -1.02 -19.00 6.02
N LEU A 4 0.00 -19.85 5.85
CA LEU A 4 1.23 -19.48 5.13
C LEU A 4 0.96 -19.17 3.66
N ARG A 5 0.15 -19.99 2.98
CA ARG A 5 -0.22 -19.75 1.58
C ARG A 5 -1.04 -18.48 1.41
N MET A 6 -1.95 -18.21 2.36
CA MET A 6 -2.73 -16.96 2.36
C MET A 6 -1.82 -15.74 2.54
N ARG A 7 -0.91 -15.76 3.52
CA ARG A 7 0.08 -14.69 3.72
C ARG A 7 0.92 -14.45 2.47
N GLU A 8 1.42 -15.51 1.86
CA GLU A 8 2.24 -15.43 0.65
C GLU A 8 1.45 -14.85 -0.53
N SER A 9 0.17 -15.22 -0.66
CA SER A 9 -0.74 -14.66 -1.68
C SER A 9 -1.00 -13.17 -1.46
N LEU A 10 -1.24 -12.74 -0.22
CA LEU A 10 -1.42 -11.34 0.13
C LEU A 10 -0.15 -10.52 -0.15
N ASN A 11 1.01 -11.03 0.24
CA ASN A 11 2.29 -10.36 0.02
C ASN A 11 2.61 -10.24 -1.48
N ASN A 12 2.26 -11.25 -2.29
CA ASN A 12 2.38 -11.17 -3.75
C ASN A 12 1.48 -10.09 -4.37
N ILE A 13 0.24 -9.93 -3.88
CA ILE A 13 -0.68 -8.89 -4.36
C ILE A 13 -0.11 -7.51 -4.01
N LEU A 14 0.32 -7.33 -2.76
CA LEU A 14 0.91 -6.08 -2.28
C LEU A 14 2.19 -5.72 -3.05
N ALA A 15 3.08 -6.69 -3.30
CA ALA A 15 4.27 -6.51 -4.12
C ALA A 15 3.93 -6.08 -5.56
N LYS A 16 2.93 -6.71 -6.18
CA LYS A 16 2.49 -6.38 -7.54
C LYS A 16 1.90 -4.97 -7.65
N CYS A 17 1.13 -4.53 -6.65
CA CYS A 17 0.52 -3.21 -6.64
C CYS A 17 1.55 -2.11 -6.33
N SER A 18 2.44 -2.33 -5.36
CA SER A 18 3.47 -1.35 -4.95
C SER A 18 4.72 -1.33 -5.85
N GLY A 19 4.93 -2.36 -6.68
CA GLY A 19 6.15 -2.53 -7.47
C GLY A 19 7.39 -2.84 -6.62
N ARG A 20 7.22 -3.18 -5.34
CA ARG A 20 8.30 -3.51 -4.41
C ARG A 20 8.53 -5.01 -4.30
N ASP A 21 9.69 -5.39 -3.79
CA ASP A 21 10.03 -6.80 -3.56
C ASP A 21 9.21 -7.40 -2.41
N ILE A 22 8.86 -8.68 -2.55
CA ILE A 22 8.10 -9.47 -1.56
C ILE A 22 8.84 -9.49 -0.22
N THR A 23 10.17 -9.54 -0.25
CA THR A 23 11.02 -9.52 0.95
C THR A 23 10.80 -8.25 1.78
N GLN A 24 10.64 -7.12 1.12
CA GLN A 24 10.44 -5.83 1.77
C GLN A 24 9.01 -5.71 2.32
N ILE A 25 8.01 -6.14 1.53
CA ILE A 25 6.62 -6.24 1.97
C ILE A 25 6.49 -7.14 3.19
N GLN A 26 7.19 -8.28 3.23
CA GLN A 26 7.18 -9.19 4.39
C GLN A 26 7.71 -8.52 5.66
N GLN A 27 8.80 -7.75 5.58
CA GLN A 27 9.33 -7.02 6.73
C GLN A 27 8.37 -5.92 7.19
N ASP A 28 7.80 -5.17 6.26
CA ASP A 28 6.92 -4.04 6.55
C ASP A 28 5.55 -4.51 7.10
N THR A 29 5.06 -5.67 6.64
CA THR A 29 3.79 -6.28 7.10
C THR A 29 3.91 -7.05 8.42
N ASP A 30 5.13 -7.43 8.85
CA ASP A 30 5.33 -8.15 10.13
C ASP A 30 5.24 -7.23 11.36
N ARG A 31 5.40 -5.91 11.18
CA ARG A 31 5.44 -4.93 12.28
C ARG A 31 4.38 -3.84 12.19
N ASP A 32 3.20 -4.14 11.65
CA ASP A 32 2.08 -3.19 11.56
C ASP A 32 2.55 -1.77 11.18
N TYR A 33 3.13 -1.64 9.98
CA TYR A 33 3.68 -0.36 9.53
C TYR A 33 2.55 0.58 9.07
N TYR A 34 2.29 1.62 9.87
CA TYR A 34 1.33 2.66 9.51
C TYR A 34 2.02 3.74 8.68
N MET A 35 1.49 3.97 7.47
CA MET A 35 1.93 5.03 6.57
C MET A 35 0.95 6.20 6.61
N SER A 36 1.47 7.42 6.54
CA SER A 36 0.69 8.59 6.16
C SER A 36 0.26 8.49 4.69
N GLY A 37 -0.73 9.29 4.28
CA GLY A 37 -1.17 9.29 2.88
C GLY A 37 -0.02 9.54 1.90
N GLN A 38 0.89 10.47 2.21
CA GLN A 38 2.03 10.76 1.34
C GLN A 38 3.02 9.60 1.26
N GLU A 39 3.28 8.95 2.39
CA GLU A 39 4.13 7.75 2.42
C GLU A 39 3.49 6.61 1.64
N ALA A 40 2.17 6.45 1.66
CA ALA A 40 1.47 5.44 0.86
C ALA A 40 1.57 5.73 -0.66
N GLU A 41 1.61 7.01 -1.05
CA GLU A 41 1.82 7.45 -2.44
C GLU A 41 3.27 7.15 -2.88
N GLU A 42 4.26 7.52 -2.07
CA GLU A 42 5.67 7.21 -2.31
C GLU A 42 5.97 5.69 -2.26
N TYR A 43 5.20 4.95 -1.47
CA TYR A 43 5.29 3.49 -1.42
C TYR A 43 4.67 2.82 -2.65
N GLY A 44 3.87 3.55 -3.44
CA GLY A 44 3.20 3.05 -4.63
C GLY A 44 1.92 2.25 -4.34
N ILE A 45 1.37 2.36 -3.11
CA ILE A 45 0.09 1.72 -2.75
C ILE A 45 -1.09 2.54 -3.29
N ILE A 46 -0.94 3.86 -3.39
CA ILE A 46 -1.96 4.77 -3.91
C ILE A 46 -1.35 5.68 -4.97
N ASP A 47 -2.15 6.10 -5.95
CA ASP A 47 -1.66 6.96 -7.02
C ASP A 47 -1.53 8.43 -6.56
N HIS A 48 -2.53 8.95 -5.83
CA HIS A 48 -2.56 10.34 -5.37
C HIS A 48 -3.32 10.53 -4.05
N VAL A 49 -2.79 11.41 -3.19
CA VAL A 49 -3.46 11.85 -1.95
C VAL A 49 -4.29 13.12 -2.19
N ILE A 50 -5.61 13.02 -2.04
CA ILE A 50 -6.51 14.18 -2.11
C ILE A 50 -6.42 14.96 -0.78
N LYS A 51 -5.61 16.03 -0.75
CA LYS A 51 -5.41 16.86 0.46
C LYS A 51 -6.53 17.88 0.70
N LYS A 52 -7.31 18.21 -0.32
CA LYS A 52 -8.43 19.15 -0.22
C LYS A 52 -9.50 18.64 -1.17
N ARG A 53 -10.75 18.58 -0.70
CA ARG A 53 -11.89 18.37 -1.59
C ARG A 53 -11.83 19.51 -2.59
N GLU A 54 -11.65 19.21 -3.87
CA GLU A 54 -12.03 20.16 -4.92
C GLU A 54 -13.53 20.34 -4.73
N THR A 55 -13.90 21.37 -3.95
CA THR A 55 -15.26 21.88 -3.97
C THR A 55 -15.47 22.28 -5.42
N ALA A 56 -16.33 21.54 -6.10
CA ALA A 56 -16.86 21.91 -7.39
C ALA A 56 -17.62 23.23 -7.23
N GLU A 57 -16.88 24.33 -7.19
CA GLU A 57 -17.38 25.70 -7.28
C GLU A 57 -16.45 26.44 -8.23
N SER A 58 -16.78 26.38 -9.52
CA SER A 58 -16.40 27.38 -10.50
C SER A 58 -17.38 27.32 -11.67
N ASN A 59 -18.26 28.33 -11.66
CA ASN A 59 -19.27 28.78 -12.62
C ASN A 59 -20.61 28.03 -12.69
#